data_AF-A0A6P5WV88-F1
#
_entry.id   AF-A0A6P5WV88-F1
#
_cell.length_a   1.000
_cell.length_b   1.000
_cell.length_c   1.000
_cell.angle_alpha   90.00
_cell.angle_beta   90.00
_cell.angle_gamma   90.00
#
_symmetry.space_group_name_H-M   'P 1'
#
loop_
_entity.id
_entity.type
_entity.pdbx_description
1 polymer ?
#
loop_
_entity_poly.entity_id
_entity_poly.type
_entity_poly.pdbx_seq_one_letter_code
_entity_poly.pdbx_strand_id
1 'polypeptide(L)'
;MSSSRQLHSIEETIKQSLGELKLKEEKLNQKEDDIKQRCEELERREKELELTGESQTSQKEINRIQDFLKELELAKLGFEEELRKLDLQEKKLLLMAQERFEHQARLQEKEREFEAKEKRFKEFVKQCGFSENFKKLEIPFTRSKSKILQRCSLIQNLTEKDFRLQAIKLICEFDMADKFSLPTLLQDHLRQVKKTFRERKHGDESVPTQIVAITKEIADLKAVIKLIQLYNLGAYFPLGKIEKSIRKREKKKVEMQNFGPRTRSKSKLLHQPSEENSDAISIEKETQPQECRNKRARMG
;
A
#
# COMPACT_ATOMS: atom_id res chain seq x y z
N MET A 1 -21.94 -4.97 6.50
CA MET A 1 -23.34 -4.64 6.84
C MET A 1 -23.47 -3.68 8.02
N SER A 2 -22.53 -3.64 8.98
CA SER A 2 -22.58 -2.69 10.11
C SER A 2 -22.47 -1.21 9.68
N SER A 3 -21.57 -0.88 8.75
CA SER A 3 -21.37 0.51 8.27
C SER A 3 -22.60 1.13 7.59
N SER A 4 -23.37 0.34 6.83
CA SER A 4 -24.60 0.85 6.17
C SER A 4 -25.71 1.19 7.14
N ARG A 5 -25.82 0.48 8.27
CA ARG A 5 -26.81 0.78 9.32
C ARG A 5 -26.42 2.03 10.10
N GLN A 6 -25.13 2.23 10.34
CA GLN A 6 -24.61 3.43 10.99
C GLN A 6 -24.85 4.67 10.13
N LEU A 7 -24.58 4.58 8.82
CA LEU A 7 -24.86 5.69 7.89
C LEU A 7 -26.35 6.07 7.86
N HIS A 8 -27.23 5.07 7.79
CA HIS A 8 -28.67 5.32 7.77
C HIS A 8 -29.17 5.94 9.08
N SER A 9 -28.70 5.45 10.24
CA SER A 9 -29.03 6.03 11.54
C SER A 9 -28.60 7.48 11.67
N ILE A 10 -27.43 7.81 11.12
CA ILE A 10 -26.90 9.17 11.11
C ILE A 10 -27.72 10.06 10.17
N GLU A 11 -28.08 9.57 8.98
CA GLU A 11 -28.89 10.30 8.01
C GLU A 11 -30.25 10.69 8.60
N GLU A 12 -30.89 9.75 9.29
CA GLU A 12 -32.16 10.00 10.00
C GLU A 12 -31.98 11.04 11.12
N THR A 13 -30.87 10.98 11.87
CA THR A 13 -30.56 11.99 12.89
C THR A 13 -30.42 13.39 12.27
N ILE A 14 -29.74 13.50 11.12
CA ILE A 14 -29.58 14.77 10.41
C ILE A 14 -30.94 15.30 9.92
N LYS A 15 -31.78 14.45 9.32
CA LYS A 15 -33.12 14.83 8.87
C LYS A 15 -33.98 15.34 10.03
N GLN A 16 -33.93 14.65 11.17
CA GLN A 16 -34.66 15.06 12.37
C GLN A 16 -34.19 16.43 12.87
N SER A 17 -32.87 16.62 13.02
CA SER A 17 -32.32 17.92 13.44
C SER A 17 -32.64 19.05 12.45
N LEU A 18 -32.65 18.77 11.14
CA LEU A 18 -33.00 19.75 10.12
C LEU A 18 -34.48 20.16 10.20
N GLY A 19 -35.36 19.22 10.53
CA GLY A 19 -36.78 19.51 10.80
C GLY A 19 -36.97 20.39 12.04
N GLU A 20 -36.26 20.09 13.13
CA GLU A 20 -36.30 20.90 14.35
C GLU A 20 -35.79 22.32 14.13
N LEU A 21 -34.75 22.51 13.30
CA LEU A 21 -34.21 23.83 12.96
C LEU A 21 -35.22 24.65 12.15
N LYS A 22 -35.86 24.07 11.14
CA LYS A 22 -36.91 24.75 10.37
C LYS A 22 -38.08 25.21 11.24
N LEU A 23 -38.51 24.36 12.17
CA LEU A 23 -39.58 24.72 13.11
C LEU A 23 -39.16 25.89 14.04
N LYS A 24 -37.90 25.95 14.44
CA LYS A 24 -37.37 27.08 15.23
C LYS A 24 -37.30 28.37 14.42
N GLU A 25 -36.87 28.28 13.16
CA GLU A 25 -36.81 29.41 12.23
C GLU A 25 -38.21 30.01 12.01
N GLU A 26 -39.23 29.17 11.76
CA GLU A 26 -40.62 29.62 11.63
C GLU A 26 -41.14 30.33 12.90
N LYS A 27 -40.84 29.80 14.09
CA LYS A 27 -41.21 30.43 15.36
C LYS A 27 -40.51 31.78 15.57
N LEU A 28 -39.29 31.92 15.07
CA LEU A 28 -38.52 33.14 15.19
C LEU A 28 -39.07 34.22 14.26
N ASN A 29 -39.39 33.85 13.01
CA ASN A 29 -40.08 34.73 12.06
C ASN A 29 -41.44 35.20 12.60
N GLN A 30 -42.22 34.29 13.21
CA GLN A 30 -43.50 34.66 13.82
C GLN A 30 -43.33 35.69 14.95
N LYS A 31 -42.35 35.50 15.83
CA LYS A 31 -42.05 36.48 16.89
C LYS A 31 -41.58 37.82 16.32
N GLU A 32 -40.83 37.81 15.22
CA GLU A 32 -40.40 39.04 14.55
C GLU A 32 -41.60 39.84 14.03
N ASP A 33 -42.57 39.16 13.43
CA ASP A 33 -43.81 39.79 12.96
C ASP A 33 -44.67 40.32 14.13
N ASP A 34 -44.77 39.58 15.25
CA ASP A 34 -45.47 40.04 16.46
C ASP A 34 -44.82 41.32 17.03
N ILE A 35 -43.48 41.39 17.02
CA ILE A 35 -42.73 42.58 17.46
C ILE A 35 -43.00 43.76 16.52
N LYS A 36 -42.96 43.54 15.19
CA LYS A 36 -43.27 44.59 14.20
C LYS A 36 -44.67 45.17 14.41
N GLN A 37 -45.69 44.31 14.55
CA GLN A 37 -47.07 44.74 14.78
C GLN A 37 -47.21 45.58 16.06
N ARG A 38 -46.55 45.17 17.15
CA ARG A 38 -46.56 45.95 18.41
C ARG A 38 -45.85 47.29 18.28
N CYS A 39 -44.74 47.36 17.55
CA CYS A 39 -44.06 48.63 17.27
C CYS A 39 -44.98 49.61 16.50
N GLU A 40 -45.70 49.14 15.48
CA GLU A 40 -46.66 49.95 14.72
C GLU A 40 -47.86 50.41 15.58
N GLU A 41 -48.30 49.59 16.54
CA GLU A 41 -49.34 49.98 17.49
C GLU A 41 -48.86 51.08 18.45
N LEU A 42 -47.64 50.97 18.96
CA LEU A 42 -47.03 51.96 19.84
C LEU A 42 -46.84 53.30 19.11
N GLU A 43 -46.35 53.27 17.87
CA GLU A 43 -46.18 54.48 17.06
C GLU A 43 -47.52 55.20 16.79
N ARG A 44 -48.63 54.44 16.65
CA ARG A 44 -49.97 55.02 16.54
C ARG A 44 -50.43 55.68 17.84
N ARG A 45 -50.24 55.01 18.99
CA ARG A 45 -50.61 55.57 20.29
C ARG A 45 -49.80 56.82 20.66
N GLU A 46 -48.51 56.84 20.31
CA GLU A 46 -47.65 58.01 20.50
C GLU A 46 -48.23 59.25 19.78
N LYS A 47 -48.65 59.09 18.52
CA LYS A 47 -49.31 60.15 17.73
C LYS A 47 -50.66 60.60 18.31
N GLU A 48 -51.44 59.68 18.89
CA GLU A 48 -52.72 60.01 19.55
C GLU A 48 -52.51 60.84 20.83
N LEU A 49 -51.43 60.57 21.57
CA LEU A 49 -51.10 61.28 22.80
C LEU A 49 -50.60 62.71 22.55
N GLU A 50 -49.83 62.92 21.48
CA GLU A 50 -49.41 64.27 21.06
C GLU A 50 -50.62 65.20 20.82
N LEU A 51 -51.76 64.65 20.41
CA LEU A 51 -52.98 65.41 20.12
C LEU A 51 -53.80 65.77 21.37
N THR A 52 -53.71 65.00 22.46
CA THR A 52 -54.66 65.08 23.59
C THR A 52 -54.18 65.94 24.76
N GLY A 53 -52.90 66.26 24.90
CA GLY A 53 -52.40 67.32 25.80
C GLY A 53 -52.64 67.12 27.31
N GLU A 54 -52.94 65.91 27.78
CA GLU A 54 -53.22 65.62 29.20
C GLU A 54 -51.94 65.20 29.96
N SER A 55 -51.49 66.04 30.89
CA SER A 55 -50.18 65.89 31.58
C SER A 55 -50.07 64.72 32.60
N GLN A 56 -51.18 64.14 33.09
CA GLN A 56 -51.14 63.08 34.12
C GLN A 56 -51.26 61.66 33.55
N THR A 57 -51.88 61.49 32.39
CA THR A 57 -51.93 60.23 31.63
C THR A 57 -50.55 59.90 31.06
N SER A 58 -49.78 60.91 30.65
CA SER A 58 -48.45 60.74 30.05
C SER A 58 -47.45 60.00 30.95
N GLN A 59 -47.42 60.23 32.26
CA GLN A 59 -46.41 59.58 33.12
C GLN A 59 -46.63 58.06 33.27
N LYS A 60 -47.90 57.61 33.31
CA LYS A 60 -48.22 56.18 33.39
C LYS A 60 -47.86 55.46 32.09
N GLU A 61 -48.05 56.13 30.94
CA GLU A 61 -47.67 55.60 29.64
C GLU A 61 -46.16 55.55 29.44
N ILE A 62 -45.44 56.60 29.88
CA ILE A 62 -43.97 56.59 29.89
C ILE A 62 -43.45 55.38 30.68
N ASN A 63 -44.00 55.10 31.86
CA ASN A 63 -43.59 53.94 32.65
C ASN A 63 -43.88 52.61 31.94
N ARG A 64 -45.05 52.47 31.29
CA ARG A 64 -45.40 51.28 30.49
C ARG A 64 -44.44 51.08 29.31
N ILE A 65 -44.09 52.15 28.60
CA ILE A 65 -43.13 52.11 27.49
C ILE A 65 -41.75 51.70 28.02
N GLN A 66 -41.31 52.26 29.14
CA GLN A 66 -40.03 51.89 29.75
C GLN A 66 -39.97 50.42 30.17
N ASP A 67 -41.04 49.88 30.76
CA ASP A 67 -41.10 48.47 31.13
C ASP A 67 -41.10 47.57 29.89
N PHE A 68 -41.82 47.96 28.84
CA PHE A 68 -41.80 47.24 27.56
C PHE A 68 -40.42 47.26 26.88
N LEU A 69 -39.72 48.40 26.92
CA LEU A 69 -38.35 48.50 26.41
C LEU A 69 -37.39 47.55 27.14
N LYS A 70 -37.52 47.41 28.46
CA LYS A 70 -36.75 46.42 29.24
C LYS A 70 -37.08 44.98 28.83
N GLU A 71 -38.36 44.67 28.63
CA GLU A 71 -38.78 43.34 28.14
C GLU A 71 -38.19 43.03 26.77
N LEU A 72 -38.21 43.99 25.84
CA LEU A 72 -37.59 43.86 24.53
C LEU A 72 -36.08 43.68 24.60
N GLU A 73 -35.39 44.41 25.47
CA GLU A 73 -33.94 44.28 25.64
C GLU A 73 -33.55 42.90 26.19
N LEU A 74 -34.32 42.37 27.16
CA LEU A 74 -34.17 41.00 27.66
C LEU A 74 -34.44 39.96 26.57
N ALA A 75 -35.49 40.15 25.76
CA ALA A 75 -35.81 39.26 24.65
C ALA A 75 -34.68 39.23 23.61
N LYS A 76 -34.12 40.40 23.27
CA LYS A 76 -32.98 40.53 22.36
C LYS A 76 -31.76 39.76 22.86
N LEU A 77 -31.41 39.89 24.14
CA LEU A 77 -30.31 39.13 24.74
C LEU A 77 -30.55 37.61 24.67
N GLY A 78 -31.79 37.17 24.90
CA GLY A 78 -32.18 35.77 24.74
C GLY A 78 -31.96 35.25 23.32
N PHE A 79 -32.34 36.03 22.30
CA PHE A 79 -32.10 35.67 20.89
C PHE A 79 -30.62 35.64 20.53
N GLU A 80 -29.83 36.59 21.02
CA GLU A 80 -28.37 36.59 20.80
C GLU A 80 -27.71 35.35 21.40
N GLU A 81 -28.17 34.87 22.56
CA GLU A 81 -27.68 33.62 23.15
C GLU A 81 -28.07 32.39 22.33
N GLU A 82 -29.31 32.34 21.81
CA GLU A 82 -29.77 31.27 20.92
C GLU A 82 -28.99 31.22 19.61
N LEU A 83 -28.70 32.38 19.00
CA LEU A 83 -27.84 32.48 17.81
C LEU A 83 -26.43 31.94 18.07
N ARG A 84 -25.82 32.28 19.21
CA ARG A 84 -24.50 31.72 19.59
C ARG A 84 -24.53 30.20 19.75
N LYS A 85 -25.62 29.65 20.29
CA LYS A 85 -25.80 28.19 20.41
C LYS A 85 -25.92 27.53 19.03
N LEU A 86 -26.63 28.15 18.09
CA LEU A 86 -26.75 27.69 16.70
C LEU A 86 -25.41 27.72 15.98
N ASP A 87 -24.65 28.82 16.06
CA ASP A 87 -23.31 28.93 15.48
C ASP A 87 -22.37 27.83 15.99
N LEU A 88 -22.45 27.52 17.29
CA LEU A 88 -21.63 26.45 17.88
C LEU A 88 -22.06 25.07 17.36
N GLN A 89 -23.37 24.83 17.19
CA GLN A 89 -23.88 23.60 16.61
C GLN A 89 -23.48 23.43 15.14
N GLU A 90 -23.54 24.51 14.34
CA GLU A 90 -23.10 24.51 12.95
C GLU A 90 -21.59 24.18 12.84
N LYS A 91 -20.75 24.84 13.64
CA LYS A 91 -19.30 24.54 13.70
C LYS A 91 -19.03 23.08 14.06
N LYS A 92 -19.79 22.52 15.00
CA LYS A 92 -19.69 21.10 15.38
C LYS A 92 -20.08 20.18 14.22
N LEU A 93 -21.14 20.50 13.47
CA LEU A 93 -21.57 19.73 12.29
C LEU A 93 -20.52 19.77 11.18
N LEU A 94 -19.91 20.93 10.91
CA LEU A 94 -18.84 21.09 9.93
C LEU A 94 -17.61 20.24 10.30
N LEU A 95 -17.20 20.23 11.55
CA LEU A 95 -16.08 19.40 12.01
C LEU A 95 -16.37 17.90 11.79
N MET A 96 -17.57 17.44 12.16
CA MET A 96 -17.98 16.06 11.92
C MET A 96 -18.04 15.70 10.42
N ALA A 97 -18.40 16.65 9.55
CA ALA A 97 -18.39 16.44 8.11
C ALA A 97 -16.96 16.32 7.55
N GLN A 98 -16.03 17.15 8.03
CA GLN A 98 -14.61 17.08 7.67
C GLN A 98 -14.00 15.72 8.06
N GLU A 99 -14.20 15.28 9.31
CA GLU A 99 -13.67 13.98 9.78
C GLU A 99 -14.18 12.80 8.93
N ARG A 100 -15.43 12.87 8.45
CA ARG A 100 -15.99 11.86 7.54
C ARG A 100 -15.32 11.86 6.18
N PHE A 101 -15.07 13.04 5.62
CA PHE A 101 -14.37 13.17 4.35
C PHE A 101 -12.97 12.55 4.42
N GLU A 102 -12.23 12.84 5.49
CA GLU A 102 -10.91 12.24 5.73
C GLU A 102 -10.98 10.72 5.92
N HIS A 103 -11.95 10.23 6.68
CA HIS A 103 -12.16 8.80 6.87
C HIS A 103 -12.49 8.10 5.54
N GLN A 104 -13.33 8.70 4.70
CA GLN A 104 -13.66 8.18 3.38
C GLN A 104 -12.44 8.14 2.45
N ALA A 105 -11.60 9.19 2.47
CA ALA A 105 -10.35 9.21 1.72
C ALA A 105 -9.40 8.08 2.14
N ARG A 106 -9.25 7.84 3.45
CA ARG A 106 -8.45 6.72 3.99
C ARG A 106 -8.99 5.35 3.54
N LEU A 107 -10.31 5.18 3.47
CA LEU A 107 -10.90 3.94 2.95
C LEU A 107 -10.60 3.74 1.46
N GLN A 108 -10.72 4.78 0.65
CA GLN A 108 -10.40 4.71 -0.78
C GLN A 108 -8.92 4.43 -1.04
N GLU A 109 -8.03 4.96 -0.21
CA GLU A 109 -6.59 4.65 -0.28
C GLU A 109 -6.33 3.18 0.03
N LYS A 110 -6.95 2.63 1.09
CA LYS A 110 -6.85 1.20 1.42
C LYS A 110 -7.42 0.29 0.33
N GLU A 111 -8.52 0.70 -0.32
CA GLU A 111 -9.06 -0.04 -1.47
C GLU A 111 -8.08 -0.05 -2.65
N ARG A 112 -7.48 1.10 -2.99
CA ARG A 112 -6.43 1.18 -4.01
C ARG A 112 -5.21 0.34 -3.68
N GLU A 113 -4.76 0.37 -2.42
CA GLU A 113 -3.66 -0.48 -1.94
C GLU A 113 -4.00 -1.96 -2.09
N PHE A 114 -5.21 -2.36 -1.71
CA PHE A 114 -5.68 -3.73 -1.83
C PHE A 114 -5.75 -4.18 -3.30
N GLU A 115 -6.28 -3.36 -4.19
CA GLU A 115 -6.31 -3.64 -5.64
C GLU A 115 -4.90 -3.77 -6.22
N ALA A 116 -3.97 -2.90 -5.82
CA ALA A 116 -2.58 -2.98 -6.24
C ALA A 116 -1.92 -4.28 -5.77
N LYS A 117 -2.15 -4.68 -4.50
CA LYS A 117 -1.70 -5.98 -3.97
C LYS A 117 -2.32 -7.15 -4.74
N GLU A 118 -3.61 -7.09 -5.07
CA GLU A 118 -4.29 -8.13 -5.85
C GLU A 118 -3.71 -8.25 -7.28
N LYS A 119 -3.41 -7.13 -7.95
CA LYS A 119 -2.75 -7.11 -9.26
C LYS A 119 -1.35 -7.74 -9.19
N ARG A 120 -0.54 -7.34 -8.21
CA ARG A 120 0.81 -7.92 -7.97
C ARG A 120 0.75 -9.42 -7.76
N PHE A 121 -0.25 -9.90 -7.02
CA PHE A 121 -0.45 -11.31 -6.78
C PHE A 121 -0.84 -12.10 -8.03
N LYS A 122 -1.77 -11.57 -8.85
CA LYS A 122 -2.12 -12.21 -10.13
C LYS A 122 -0.91 -12.34 -11.04
N GLU A 123 -0.09 -11.29 -11.12
CA GLU A 123 1.16 -11.31 -11.88
C GLU A 123 2.16 -12.33 -11.31
N PHE A 124 2.28 -12.41 -9.98
CA PHE A 124 3.13 -13.42 -9.33
C PHE A 124 2.69 -14.87 -9.62
N VAL A 125 1.39 -15.15 -9.54
CA VAL A 125 0.82 -16.48 -9.86
C VAL A 125 1.16 -16.86 -11.30
N LYS A 126 1.01 -15.91 -12.24
CA LYS A 126 1.37 -16.07 -13.64
C LYS A 126 2.86 -16.38 -13.84
N GLN A 127 3.75 -15.64 -13.16
CA GLN A 127 5.21 -15.86 -13.22
C GLN A 127 5.64 -17.23 -12.70
N CYS A 128 4.91 -17.78 -11.74
CA CYS A 128 5.21 -19.09 -11.16
C CYS A 128 4.67 -20.28 -11.99
N GLY A 129 4.03 -20.03 -13.14
CA GLY A 129 3.52 -21.09 -14.02
C GLY A 129 2.28 -21.80 -13.47
N PHE A 130 1.62 -21.24 -12.45
CA PHE A 130 0.34 -21.73 -11.97
C PHE A 130 -0.74 -21.32 -12.98
N SER A 131 -1.41 -22.29 -13.62
CA SER A 131 -2.51 -21.97 -14.53
C SER A 131 -3.67 -21.31 -13.77
N GLU A 132 -4.43 -20.43 -14.42
CA GLU A 132 -5.57 -19.73 -13.84
C GLU A 132 -6.73 -20.63 -13.36
N ASN A 133 -6.57 -21.96 -13.43
CA ASN A 133 -7.58 -22.94 -13.03
C ASN A 133 -7.91 -22.93 -11.52
N PHE A 134 -7.26 -22.09 -10.71
CA PHE A 134 -7.67 -21.78 -9.34
C PHE A 134 -9.10 -21.21 -9.24
N LYS A 135 -9.69 -20.76 -10.36
CA LYS A 135 -11.10 -20.32 -10.43
C LYS A 135 -12.12 -21.43 -10.09
N LYS A 136 -11.73 -22.72 -10.12
CA LYS A 136 -12.65 -23.85 -9.81
C LYS A 136 -12.83 -24.14 -8.31
N LEU A 137 -12.09 -23.49 -7.41
CA LEU A 137 -12.47 -23.49 -5.98
C LEU A 137 -13.54 -22.41 -5.77
N GLU A 138 -14.77 -22.71 -6.17
CA GLU A 138 -15.95 -21.92 -5.81
C GLU A 138 -16.25 -22.08 -4.32
N ILE A 139 -15.45 -21.40 -3.49
CA ILE A 139 -15.77 -21.21 -2.08
C ILE A 139 -16.71 -20.00 -2.02
N PRO A 140 -17.96 -20.15 -1.53
CA PRO A 140 -18.96 -19.11 -1.54
C PRO A 140 -18.42 -17.80 -0.96
N PHE A 141 -18.65 -16.74 -1.74
CA PHE A 141 -18.03 -15.45 -1.62
C PHE A 141 -18.54 -14.69 -0.39
N THR A 142 -17.94 -14.92 0.77
CA THR A 142 -18.00 -13.95 1.88
C THR A 142 -16.73 -13.10 1.84
N ARG A 143 -16.92 -11.79 1.70
CA ARG A 143 -15.99 -10.76 1.16
C ARG A 143 -14.59 -10.67 1.78
N SER A 144 -14.27 -11.38 2.87
CA SER A 144 -12.88 -11.48 3.40
C SER A 144 -12.40 -12.89 3.74
N LYS A 145 -13.28 -13.78 4.24
CA LYS A 145 -12.87 -15.13 4.65
C LYS A 145 -12.50 -16.03 3.46
N SER A 146 -13.18 -15.89 2.33
CA SER A 146 -12.91 -16.70 1.13
C SER A 146 -11.52 -16.41 0.53
N LYS A 147 -11.11 -15.12 0.44
CA LYS A 147 -9.79 -14.73 -0.09
C LYS A 147 -8.63 -15.19 0.79
N ILE A 148 -8.80 -15.12 2.11
CA ILE A 148 -7.80 -15.63 3.07
C ILE A 148 -7.62 -17.14 2.90
N LEU A 149 -8.72 -17.89 2.79
CA LEU A 149 -8.68 -19.35 2.64
C LEU A 149 -8.01 -19.77 1.33
N GLN A 150 -8.29 -19.07 0.23
CA GLN A 150 -7.62 -19.26 -1.06
C GLN A 150 -6.11 -18.98 -1.00
N ARG A 151 -5.69 -17.94 -0.25
CA ARG A 151 -4.26 -17.65 -0.06
C ARG A 151 -3.58 -18.72 0.80
N CYS A 152 -4.24 -19.19 1.86
CA CYS A 152 -3.72 -20.27 2.69
C CYS A 152 -3.49 -21.55 1.87
N SER A 153 -4.48 -21.96 1.05
CA SER A 153 -4.35 -23.16 0.23
C SER A 153 -3.25 -23.02 -0.82
N LEU A 154 -3.06 -21.84 -1.41
CA LEU A 154 -1.94 -21.59 -2.32
C LEU A 154 -0.58 -21.67 -1.60
N ILE A 155 -0.45 -21.08 -0.41
CA ILE A 155 0.79 -21.13 0.39
C ILE A 155 1.13 -22.59 0.77
N GLN A 156 0.14 -23.39 1.13
CA GLN A 156 0.31 -24.83 1.39
C GLN A 156 0.79 -25.56 0.13
N ASN A 157 0.11 -25.37 -1.01
CA ASN A 157 0.50 -25.96 -2.30
C ASN A 157 1.93 -25.58 -2.72
N LEU A 158 2.34 -24.32 -2.50
CA LEU A 158 3.71 -23.87 -2.77
C LEU A 158 4.73 -24.57 -1.87
N THR A 159 4.39 -24.77 -0.61
CA THR A 159 5.25 -25.45 0.35
C THR A 159 5.42 -26.93 0.00
N GLU A 160 4.34 -27.61 -0.39
CA GLU A 160 4.34 -29.01 -0.83
C GLU A 160 5.15 -29.23 -2.11
N LYS A 161 5.10 -28.28 -3.05
CA LYS A 161 5.83 -28.33 -4.33
C LYS A 161 7.27 -27.81 -4.26
N ASP A 162 7.82 -27.64 -3.07
CA ASP A 162 9.17 -27.13 -2.79
C ASP A 162 9.44 -25.67 -3.25
N PHE A 163 8.40 -24.89 -3.55
CA PHE A 163 8.46 -23.45 -3.82
C PHE A 163 8.39 -22.64 -2.51
N ARG A 164 9.23 -22.98 -1.54
CA ARG A 164 9.17 -22.41 -0.18
C ARG A 164 9.53 -20.92 -0.13
N LEU A 165 10.46 -20.45 -0.97
CA LEU A 165 10.79 -19.02 -1.03
C LEU A 165 9.61 -18.20 -1.54
N GLN A 166 8.88 -18.73 -2.52
CA GLN A 166 7.65 -18.17 -3.07
C GLN A 166 6.54 -18.14 -2.01
N ALA A 167 6.39 -19.22 -1.24
CA ALA A 167 5.46 -19.27 -0.11
C ALA A 167 5.77 -18.19 0.94
N ILE A 168 7.03 -18.07 1.35
CA ILE A 168 7.50 -17.07 2.31
C ILE A 168 7.25 -15.65 1.79
N LYS A 169 7.53 -15.41 0.51
CA LYS A 169 7.25 -14.13 -0.16
C LYS A 169 5.77 -13.74 -0.03
N LEU A 170 4.85 -14.67 -0.34
CA LEU A 170 3.41 -14.44 -0.22
C LEU A 170 2.99 -14.18 1.23
N ILE A 171 3.52 -14.95 2.19
CA ILE A 171 3.22 -14.77 3.61
C ILE A 171 3.58 -13.34 4.04
N CYS A 172 4.73 -12.83 3.62
CA CYS A 172 5.17 -11.49 3.96
C CYS A 172 4.36 -10.40 3.23
N GLU A 173 4.08 -10.56 1.93
CA GLU A 173 3.30 -9.57 1.15
C GLU A 173 1.84 -9.43 1.62
N PHE A 174 1.27 -10.50 2.16
CA PHE A 174 -0.10 -10.53 2.64
C PHE A 174 -0.25 -10.47 4.16
N ASP A 175 0.85 -10.26 4.88
CA ASP A 175 0.89 -10.20 6.33
C ASP A 175 0.19 -11.40 7.00
N MET A 176 0.54 -12.60 6.54
CA MET A 176 -0.03 -13.88 7.01
C MET A 176 0.90 -14.62 7.97
N ALA A 177 1.81 -13.90 8.62
CA ALA A 177 2.79 -14.45 9.56
C ALA A 177 2.11 -15.02 10.83
N ASP A 178 0.88 -14.62 11.11
CA ASP A 178 0.00 -15.18 12.14
C ASP A 178 -0.40 -16.64 11.88
N LYS A 179 -0.47 -17.04 10.61
CA LYS A 179 -0.94 -18.37 10.17
C LYS A 179 0.18 -19.32 9.78
N PHE A 180 1.30 -18.76 9.31
CA PHE A 180 2.42 -19.53 8.82
C PHE A 180 3.69 -19.10 9.52
N SER A 181 4.36 -20.06 10.16
CA SER A 181 5.65 -19.83 10.80
C SER A 181 6.74 -19.57 9.75
N LEU A 182 7.06 -18.29 9.53
CA LEU A 182 8.20 -17.84 8.74
C LEU A 182 9.52 -18.46 9.23
N PRO A 183 9.81 -18.52 10.56
CA PRO A 183 10.92 -19.28 11.13
C PRO A 183 11.07 -20.70 10.57
N THR A 184 9.97 -21.47 10.64
CA THR A 184 9.95 -22.89 10.27
C THR A 184 10.13 -23.08 8.77
N LEU A 185 9.39 -22.33 7.95
CA LEU A 185 9.44 -22.46 6.49
C LEU A 185 10.83 -22.16 5.92
N LEU A 186 11.49 -21.12 6.43
CA LEU A 186 12.82 -20.76 5.94
C LEU A 186 13.89 -21.74 6.43
N GLN A 187 13.78 -22.23 7.66
CA GLN A 187 14.68 -23.26 8.18
C GLN A 187 14.56 -24.55 7.37
N ASP A 188 13.33 -24.96 7.03
CA ASP A 188 13.10 -26.13 6.21
C ASP A 188 13.63 -25.96 4.78
N HIS A 189 13.47 -24.78 4.19
CA HIS A 189 14.10 -24.47 2.90
C HIS A 189 15.63 -24.58 2.97
N LEU A 190 16.27 -24.03 4.01
CA LEU A 190 17.72 -24.17 4.20
C LEU A 190 18.17 -25.62 4.41
N ARG A 191 17.35 -26.46 5.06
CA ARG A 191 17.60 -27.90 5.17
C ARG A 191 17.52 -28.58 3.80
N GLN A 192 16.54 -28.21 2.99
CA GLN A 192 16.35 -28.75 1.65
C GLN A 192 17.48 -28.35 0.68
N VAL A 193 17.93 -27.10 0.72
CA VAL A 193 19.10 -26.62 -0.04
C VAL A 193 20.34 -27.46 0.30
N LYS A 194 20.58 -27.75 1.59
CA LYS A 194 21.69 -28.62 2.01
C LYS A 194 21.51 -30.07 1.57
N LYS A 195 20.28 -30.59 1.60
CA LYS A 195 19.95 -31.96 1.18
C LYS A 195 20.23 -32.14 -0.32
N THR A 196 19.67 -31.27 -1.15
CA THR A 196 19.85 -31.30 -2.61
C THR A 196 21.31 -31.10 -3.01
N PHE A 197 22.07 -30.27 -2.29
CA PHE A 197 23.51 -30.14 -2.51
C PHE A 197 24.26 -31.46 -2.24
N ARG A 198 23.95 -32.15 -1.13
CA ARG A 198 24.58 -33.45 -0.80
C ARG A 198 24.24 -34.51 -1.84
N GLU A 199 22.98 -34.62 -2.23
CA GLU A 199 22.52 -35.57 -3.26
C GLU A 199 23.24 -35.36 -4.59
N ARG A 200 23.37 -34.09 -5.05
CA ARG A 200 24.11 -33.76 -6.28
C ARG A 200 25.61 -34.06 -6.17
N LYS A 201 26.19 -33.91 -4.98
CA LYS A 201 27.61 -34.21 -4.73
C LYS A 201 27.90 -35.71 -4.75
N HIS A 202 26.95 -36.55 -4.31
CA HIS A 202 27.14 -38.01 -4.24
C HIS A 202 26.82 -38.74 -5.55
N GLY A 203 26.10 -38.12 -6.49
CA GLY A 203 25.71 -38.76 -7.77
C GLY A 203 26.79 -38.76 -8.85
N ASP A 204 27.63 -37.73 -8.92
CA ASP A 204 28.75 -37.62 -9.88
C ASP A 204 29.86 -36.75 -9.25
N GLU A 205 31.02 -37.37 -9.02
CA GLU A 205 32.18 -36.73 -8.38
C GLU A 205 33.00 -35.87 -9.35
N SER A 206 32.60 -35.76 -10.62
CA SER A 206 33.31 -34.94 -11.58
C SER A 206 33.39 -33.47 -11.15
N VAL A 207 34.55 -32.85 -11.38
CA VAL A 207 34.81 -31.44 -11.03
C VAL A 207 33.76 -30.49 -11.63
N PRO A 208 33.34 -30.63 -12.90
CA PRO A 208 32.30 -29.77 -13.48
C PRO A 208 30.95 -29.90 -12.75
N THR A 209 30.51 -31.12 -12.43
CA THR A 209 29.24 -31.36 -11.75
C THR A 209 29.25 -30.79 -10.32
N GLN A 210 30.38 -30.91 -9.61
CA GLN A 210 30.54 -30.28 -8.30
C GLN A 210 30.51 -28.74 -8.38
N ILE A 211 31.14 -28.13 -9.39
CA ILE A 211 31.10 -26.67 -9.60
C ILE A 211 29.67 -26.19 -9.87
N VAL A 212 28.89 -26.94 -10.66
CA VAL A 212 27.48 -26.63 -10.93
C VAL A 212 26.65 -26.75 -9.64
N ALA A 213 26.86 -27.81 -8.85
CA ALA A 213 26.17 -28.00 -7.57
C ALA A 213 26.46 -26.86 -6.58
N ILE A 214 27.73 -26.47 -6.44
CA ILE A 214 28.16 -25.34 -5.59
C ILE A 214 27.55 -24.02 -6.09
N THR A 215 27.55 -23.79 -7.41
CA THR A 215 27.00 -22.56 -8.00
C THR A 215 25.51 -22.44 -7.73
N LYS A 216 24.75 -23.53 -7.88
CA LYS A 216 23.31 -23.56 -7.56
C LYS A 216 23.06 -23.29 -6.07
N GLU A 217 23.81 -23.94 -5.18
CA GLU A 217 23.66 -23.72 -3.74
C GLU A 217 23.98 -22.28 -3.33
N ILE A 218 25.02 -21.66 -3.91
CA ILE A 218 25.32 -20.24 -3.69
C ILE A 218 24.16 -19.35 -4.16
N ALA A 219 23.57 -19.65 -5.33
CA ALA A 219 22.43 -18.91 -5.84
C ALA A 219 21.22 -19.00 -4.91
N ASP A 220 20.89 -20.21 -4.42
CA ASP A 220 19.80 -20.43 -3.47
C ASP A 220 20.01 -19.68 -2.16
N LEU A 221 21.22 -19.74 -1.59
CA LEU A 221 21.57 -19.01 -0.36
C LEU A 221 21.53 -17.49 -0.56
N LYS A 222 21.96 -16.98 -1.73
CA LYS A 222 21.83 -15.55 -2.07
C LYS A 222 20.38 -15.12 -2.22
N ALA A 223 19.52 -15.98 -2.77
CA ALA A 223 18.08 -15.72 -2.84
C ALA A 223 17.44 -15.62 -1.45
N VAL A 224 17.84 -16.50 -0.52
CA VAL A 224 17.42 -16.42 0.89
C VAL A 224 17.85 -15.10 1.54
N ILE A 225 19.10 -14.66 1.37
CA ILE A 225 19.58 -13.38 1.92
C ILE A 225 18.73 -12.22 1.39
N LYS A 226 18.52 -12.16 0.07
CA LYS A 226 17.70 -11.11 -0.55
C LYS A 226 16.29 -11.07 0.03
N LEU A 227 15.68 -12.24 0.25
CA LEU A 227 14.34 -12.33 0.83
C LEU A 227 14.31 -11.86 2.29
N ILE A 228 15.29 -12.27 3.11
CA ILE A 228 15.39 -11.82 4.51
C ILE A 228 15.53 -10.29 4.57
N GLN A 229 16.34 -9.70 3.70
CA GLN A 229 16.53 -8.24 3.62
C GLN A 229 15.27 -7.53 3.14
N LEU A 230 14.62 -8.02 2.07
CA LEU A 230 13.45 -7.39 1.48
C LEU A 230 12.27 -7.27 2.45
N TYR A 231 12.08 -8.28 3.31
CA TYR A 231 10.98 -8.32 4.29
C TYR A 231 11.44 -8.08 5.73
N ASN A 232 12.66 -7.55 5.94
CA ASN A 232 13.21 -7.23 7.26
C ASN A 232 13.16 -8.39 8.27
N LEU A 233 13.35 -9.63 7.81
CA LEU A 233 13.29 -10.84 8.65
C LEU A 233 14.57 -11.07 9.48
N GLY A 234 15.47 -10.08 9.53
CA GLY A 234 16.78 -10.19 10.16
C GLY A 234 16.72 -10.49 11.66
N ALA A 235 15.66 -10.05 12.34
CA ALA A 235 15.41 -10.36 13.75
C ALA A 235 15.19 -11.87 13.99
N TYR A 236 14.55 -12.56 13.04
CA TYR A 236 14.30 -13.99 13.09
C TYR A 236 15.49 -14.81 12.57
N PHE A 237 16.28 -14.23 11.66
CA PHE A 237 17.33 -14.93 10.93
C PHE A 237 18.63 -14.14 10.82
N PRO A 238 19.60 -14.39 11.71
CA PRO A 238 20.90 -13.73 11.63
C PRO A 238 21.66 -14.17 10.35
N LEU A 239 21.89 -13.20 9.46
CA LEU A 239 22.51 -13.40 8.14
C LEU A 239 23.93 -13.97 8.20
N GLY A 240 24.67 -13.69 9.28
CA GLY A 240 26.10 -14.01 9.38
C GLY A 240 26.42 -15.51 9.18
N LYS A 241 25.52 -16.43 9.53
CA LYS A 241 25.73 -17.88 9.28
C LYS A 241 25.59 -18.24 7.80
N ILE A 242 24.69 -17.58 7.08
CA ILE A 242 24.41 -17.81 5.66
C ILE A 242 25.51 -17.16 4.81
N GLU A 243 25.95 -15.96 5.15
CA GLU A 243 27.04 -15.26 4.47
C GLU A 243 28.38 -16.00 4.60
N LYS A 244 28.73 -16.45 5.82
CA LYS A 244 29.93 -17.29 6.05
C LYS A 244 29.87 -18.58 5.21
N SER A 245 28.67 -19.14 5.07
CA SER A 245 28.41 -20.34 4.27
C SER A 245 28.64 -20.10 2.78
N ILE A 246 28.21 -18.95 2.25
CA ILE A 246 28.46 -18.55 0.85
C ILE A 246 29.96 -18.36 0.61
N ARG A 247 30.66 -17.60 1.46
CA ARG A 247 32.11 -17.32 1.31
C ARG A 247 32.94 -18.60 1.24
N LYS A 248 32.65 -19.59 2.11
CA LYS A 248 33.33 -20.89 2.10
C LYS A 248 33.15 -21.64 0.76
N ARG A 249 31.95 -21.57 0.19
CA ARG A 249 31.61 -22.23 -1.09
C ARG A 249 32.22 -21.53 -2.29
N GLU A 250 32.23 -20.19 -2.28
CA GLU A 250 32.89 -19.39 -3.31
C GLU A 250 34.39 -19.68 -3.35
N LYS A 251 35.05 -19.73 -2.18
CA LYS A 251 36.47 -20.12 -2.09
C LYS A 251 36.72 -21.52 -2.67
N LYS A 252 35.91 -22.51 -2.27
CA LYS A 252 36.02 -23.89 -2.78
C LYS A 252 35.80 -23.97 -4.30
N LYS A 253 34.83 -23.21 -4.84
CA LYS A 253 34.58 -23.15 -6.28
C LYS A 253 35.81 -22.67 -7.05
N VAL A 254 36.46 -21.60 -6.57
CA VAL A 254 37.67 -21.04 -7.19
C VAL A 254 38.84 -22.04 -7.11
N GLU A 255 39.03 -22.68 -5.95
CA GLU A 255 40.05 -23.73 -5.80
C GLU A 255 39.85 -24.84 -6.82
N MET A 256 38.63 -25.38 -6.95
CA MET A 256 38.31 -26.44 -7.91
C MET A 256 38.51 -26.03 -9.38
N GLN A 257 38.28 -24.75 -9.71
CA GLN A 257 38.55 -24.21 -11.05
C GLN A 257 40.05 -24.11 -11.34
N ASN A 258 40.87 -23.83 -10.32
CA ASN A 258 42.33 -23.70 -10.46
C ASN A 258 43.06 -25.05 -10.54
N PHE A 259 42.42 -26.16 -10.14
CA PHE A 259 42.96 -27.53 -10.25
C PHE A 259 42.46 -28.31 -11.48
N GLY A 260 41.77 -27.67 -12.43
CA GLY A 260 41.43 -28.28 -13.73
C GLY A 260 42.69 -28.69 -14.51
N PRO A 261 42.61 -29.68 -15.44
CA PRO A 261 43.79 -30.32 -16.01
C PRO A 261 44.73 -29.27 -16.60
N ARG A 262 45.93 -29.15 -16.01
CA ARG A 262 47.08 -28.51 -16.65
C ARG A 262 47.23 -29.15 -18.03
N THR A 263 46.80 -28.48 -19.08
CA THR A 263 47.30 -28.79 -20.41
C THR A 263 48.81 -28.70 -20.29
N ARG A 264 49.50 -29.81 -20.53
CA ARG A 264 50.96 -29.86 -20.64
C ARG A 264 51.37 -28.81 -21.67
N SER A 265 51.79 -27.64 -21.22
CA SER A 265 52.60 -26.76 -22.04
C SER A 265 53.87 -27.52 -22.36
N LYS A 266 54.01 -27.91 -23.64
CA LYS A 266 55.25 -28.45 -24.18
C LYS A 266 56.34 -27.42 -23.95
N SER A 267 57.32 -27.78 -23.14
CA SER A 267 58.64 -27.15 -23.14
C SER A 267 59.43 -27.61 -24.37
N LYS A 268 59.94 -26.66 -25.15
CA LYS A 268 61.15 -26.75 -25.99
C LYS A 268 61.51 -25.31 -26.40
N LEU A 269 62.43 -24.65 -25.67
CA LEU A 269 63.90 -24.63 -25.83
C LEU A 269 64.39 -23.75 -26.99
N LEU A 270 65.17 -22.70 -26.62
CA LEU A 270 66.25 -22.01 -27.37
C LEU A 270 65.76 -21.19 -28.59
N HIS A 271 66.12 -19.93 -28.86
CA HIS A 271 67.29 -19.10 -28.55
C HIS A 271 66.89 -17.61 -28.79
N GLN A 272 67.39 -16.71 -27.94
CA GLN A 272 67.91 -15.38 -28.34
C GLN A 272 69.45 -15.50 -28.22
N PRO A 273 70.31 -14.60 -28.77
CA PRO A 273 70.05 -13.24 -29.28
C PRO A 273 70.82 -12.86 -30.58
N SER A 274 70.45 -11.72 -31.18
CA SER A 274 71.42 -10.68 -31.61
C SER A 274 70.70 -9.45 -32.17
N GLU A 275 71.09 -8.29 -31.65
CA GLU A 275 70.92 -6.92 -32.17
C GLU A 275 71.43 -6.84 -33.64
N GLU A 276 71.07 -5.92 -34.53
CA GLU A 276 70.92 -4.46 -34.43
C GLU A 276 70.43 -3.90 -35.80
N ASN A 277 69.76 -2.75 -35.75
CA ASN A 277 69.70 -1.66 -36.75
C ASN A 277 68.76 -1.59 -38.00
N SER A 278 68.11 -0.41 -38.02
CA SER A 278 67.82 0.55 -39.11
C SER A 278 66.60 0.39 -40.05
N ASP A 279 65.74 1.41 -39.95
CA ASP A 279 65.13 2.24 -40.99
C ASP A 279 63.96 1.73 -41.87
N ALA A 280 62.81 2.34 -41.57
CA ALA A 280 61.88 3.05 -42.47
C ALA A 280 61.69 2.56 -43.92
N ILE A 281 60.43 2.28 -44.29
CA ILE A 281 59.59 3.09 -45.21
C ILE A 281 58.30 2.33 -45.56
N SER A 282 57.19 3.05 -45.48
CA SER A 282 55.84 2.71 -45.94
C SER A 282 55.78 2.30 -47.42
N ILE A 283 54.84 1.43 -47.80
CA ILE A 283 54.04 1.56 -49.03
C ILE A 283 52.79 0.68 -48.92
N GLU A 284 51.67 1.32 -49.26
CA GLU A 284 50.33 0.78 -49.45
C GLU A 284 50.29 -0.33 -50.51
N LYS A 285 49.30 -1.23 -50.39
CA LYS A 285 48.41 -1.58 -51.50
C LYS A 285 47.22 -2.43 -51.05
N GLU A 286 46.05 -1.88 -51.35
CA GLU A 286 44.81 -2.53 -51.76
C GLU A 286 44.92 -4.00 -52.18
N THR A 287 44.00 -4.85 -51.69
CA THR A 287 42.97 -5.44 -52.55
C THR A 287 41.86 -6.14 -51.75
N GLN A 288 40.72 -6.22 -52.42
CA GLN A 288 39.35 -6.49 -52.03
C GLN A 288 39.01 -7.96 -51.65
N PRO A 289 37.76 -8.26 -51.21
CA PRO A 289 37.38 -9.44 -50.44
C PRO A 289 36.97 -10.63 -51.32
N GLN A 290 37.15 -11.85 -50.80
CA GLN A 290 36.67 -13.06 -51.46
C GLN A 290 35.41 -13.63 -50.79
N GLU A 291 34.30 -13.40 -51.47
CA GLU A 291 33.02 -14.04 -51.34
C GLU A 291 33.12 -15.50 -51.86
N CYS A 292 32.79 -16.50 -51.04
CA CYS A 292 32.55 -17.87 -51.52
C CYS A 292 31.10 -18.27 -51.28
N ARG A 293 30.27 -17.98 -52.29
CA ARG A 293 29.09 -18.78 -52.62
C ARG A 293 29.57 -20.11 -53.21
N ASN A 294 28.95 -21.23 -52.84
CA ASN A 294 28.72 -22.32 -53.78
C ASN A 294 27.47 -23.13 -53.39
N LYS A 295 26.41 -22.89 -54.16
CA LYS A 295 25.35 -23.87 -54.44
C LYS A 295 25.89 -24.82 -55.52
N ARG A 296 25.65 -26.12 -55.42
CA ARG A 296 25.18 -26.93 -56.56
C ARG A 296 24.68 -28.30 -56.13
N ALA A 297 23.54 -28.63 -56.73
CA ALA A 297 22.86 -29.91 -56.74
C ALA A 297 23.29 -30.75 -57.94
N ARG A 298 23.10 -32.07 -57.85
CA ARG A 298 22.60 -33.03 -58.87
C ARG A 298 22.89 -34.44 -58.35
N MET A 299 21.87 -35.26 -58.07
CA MET A 299 21.15 -36.11 -59.02
C MET A 299 22.09 -37.03 -59.81
N GLY A 300 22.14 -38.27 -59.36
CA GLY A 300 22.51 -39.50 -60.05
C GLY A 300 21.69 -40.60 -59.42
#